data_AF-A0A3M1JHH7-F1
#
_entry.id   AF-A0A3M1JHH7-F1
#
_cell.length_a   1.000
_cell.length_b   1.000
_cell.length_c   1.000
_cell.angle_alpha   90.00
_cell.angle_beta   90.00
_cell.angle_gamma   90.00
#
_symmetry.space_group_name_H-M   'P 1'
#
loop_
_entity.id
_entity.type
_entity.pdbx_description
1 polymer ?
#
loop_
_entity_poly.entity_id
_entity_poly.type
_entity_poly.pdbx_seq_one_letter_code
_entity_poly.pdbx_strand_id
1 'polypeptide(L)'
;MHVFRIFFTLGMFVAGAALLVAGLIASSGVLLVVAFAAMLVAAVLFLLVKGAFALLQGSGDGVSITSGRVPASIRGPLREARQYARQIKRTVQQTAPGPMKERLTRTVQPVDEWLATLQRLEQSLARLYGQHNLPREMRRAAAEIEQLRRRMALSDAEGEVASLRALVNSKRAHLAALEELQNYHNQAELKIRKIASDLGTTHAEMLLITTRGNFSESRFQRLDESLQDNLASLRDIVAVMDEMTVSGTAAR
;
A
#
# COMPACT_ATOMS: atom_id res chain seq x y z
N MET A 1 -17.83 -19.49 6.18
CA MET A 1 -17.97 -19.97 7.58
C MET A 1 -16.87 -20.96 8.02
N HIS A 2 -15.63 -20.88 7.49
CA HIS A 2 -14.52 -21.75 7.93
C HIS A 2 -13.46 -21.05 8.80
N VAL A 3 -13.42 -19.72 8.82
CA VAL A 3 -12.40 -18.95 9.57
C VAL A 3 -12.71 -18.86 11.06
N PHE A 4 -13.99 -18.94 11.45
CA PHE A 4 -14.40 -18.83 12.86
C PHE A 4 -14.05 -20.07 13.70
N ARG A 5 -13.81 -21.21 13.07
CA ARG A 5 -13.47 -22.47 13.77
C ARG A 5 -11.99 -22.59 14.17
N ILE A 6 -11.11 -21.81 13.54
CA ILE A 6 -9.65 -21.85 13.81
C ILE A 6 -9.28 -20.94 14.99
N PHE A 7 -10.02 -19.85 15.20
CA PHE A 7 -9.79 -18.96 16.35
C PHE A 7 -10.24 -19.55 17.69
N PHE A 8 -11.24 -20.44 17.70
CA PHE A 8 -11.75 -21.02 18.95
C PHE A 8 -10.85 -22.13 19.52
N THR A 9 -10.13 -22.86 18.68
CA THR A 9 -9.20 -23.92 19.13
C THR A 9 -7.86 -23.38 19.65
N LEU A 10 -7.42 -22.21 19.18
CA LEU A 10 -6.16 -21.59 19.67
C LEU A 10 -6.33 -20.92 21.04
N GLY A 11 -7.52 -20.40 21.36
CA GLY A 11 -7.82 -19.79 22.66
C GLY A 11 -7.83 -20.78 23.84
N MET A 12 -8.21 -22.04 23.59
CA MET A 12 -8.29 -23.06 24.66
C MET A 12 -6.91 -23.59 25.10
N PHE A 13 -5.89 -23.51 24.23
CA PHE A 13 -4.54 -23.97 24.55
C PHE A 13 -3.76 -23.00 25.46
N VAL A 14 -4.01 -21.69 25.32
CA VAL A 14 -3.36 -20.66 26.14
C VAL A 14 -3.92 -20.64 27.58
N ALA A 15 -5.21 -20.92 27.75
CA ALA A 15 -5.83 -21.02 29.07
C ALA A 15 -5.38 -22.28 29.86
N GLY A 16 -5.11 -23.39 29.17
CA GLY A 16 -4.60 -24.62 29.79
C GLY A 16 -3.15 -24.53 30.29
N ALA A 17 -2.29 -23.79 29.57
CA ALA A 17 -0.89 -23.60 29.97
C ALA A 17 -0.73 -22.69 31.20
N ALA A 18 -1.60 -21.69 31.37
CA ALA A 18 -1.59 -20.81 32.53
C ALA A 18 -1.98 -21.51 33.84
N LEU A 19 -2.84 -22.53 33.77
CA LEU A 19 -3.30 -23.29 34.94
C LEU A 19 -2.30 -24.36 35.40
N LEU A 20 -1.42 -24.83 34.52
CA LEU A 20 -0.36 -25.79 34.87
C LEU A 20 0.82 -25.14 35.61
N VAL A 21 1.07 -23.84 35.38
CA VAL A 21 2.12 -23.09 36.10
C VAL A 21 1.65 -22.68 37.50
N ALA A 22 0.34 -22.44 37.69
CA ALA A 22 -0.21 -22.06 38.99
C ALA A 22 -0.26 -23.23 40.01
N GLY A 23 -0.27 -24.49 39.55
CA GLY A 23 -0.37 -25.67 40.41
C GLY A 23 0.92 -26.11 41.10
N LEU A 24 2.07 -25.52 40.77
CA LEU A 24 3.39 -25.98 41.26
C LEU A 24 4.11 -24.98 42.17
N ILE A 25 3.39 -24.03 42.79
CA ILE A 25 3.99 -22.89 43.49
C ILE A 25 3.53 -22.87 44.95
N ALA A 26 4.02 -23.85 45.71
CA ALA A 26 3.98 -23.86 47.16
C ALA A 26 5.40 -24.09 47.70
N SER A 27 6.24 -23.05 47.64
CA SER A 27 7.28 -22.72 48.63
C SER A 27 8.30 -21.75 48.03
N SER A 28 8.91 -20.97 48.92
CA SER A 28 10.01 -20.01 48.71
C SER A 28 9.62 -18.58 48.32
N GLY A 29 9.71 -17.68 49.31
CA GLY A 29 9.65 -16.22 49.14
C GLY A 29 10.75 -15.63 48.25
N VAL A 30 11.70 -16.45 47.79
CA VAL A 30 12.73 -16.11 46.81
C VAL A 30 12.12 -15.79 45.44
N LEU A 31 11.02 -16.47 45.05
CA LEU A 31 10.37 -16.22 43.76
C LEU A 31 9.64 -14.87 43.71
N LEU A 32 9.15 -14.36 44.84
CA LEU A 32 8.48 -13.06 44.88
C LEU A 32 9.51 -11.93 44.62
N VAL A 33 10.72 -12.07 45.15
CA VAL A 33 11.83 -11.14 44.88
C VAL A 33 12.27 -11.22 43.41
N VAL A 34 12.36 -12.41 42.83
CA VAL A 34 12.72 -12.59 41.41
C VAL A 34 11.64 -12.05 40.47
N ALA A 35 10.35 -12.30 40.76
CA ALA A 35 9.25 -11.75 39.98
C ALA A 35 9.19 -10.23 40.06
N PHE A 36 9.43 -9.65 41.25
CA PHE A 36 9.46 -8.20 41.43
C PHE A 36 10.68 -7.56 40.73
N ALA A 37 11.84 -8.21 40.78
CA ALA A 37 13.03 -7.76 40.05
C ALA A 37 12.82 -7.84 38.52
N ALA A 38 12.21 -8.91 38.02
CA ALA A 38 11.88 -9.03 36.60
C ALA A 38 10.85 -7.97 36.15
N MET A 39 9.87 -7.66 36.99
CA MET A 39 8.88 -6.62 36.72
C MET A 39 9.50 -5.22 36.73
N LEU A 40 10.45 -4.96 37.63
CA LEU A 40 11.23 -3.70 37.66
C LEU A 40 12.09 -3.55 36.41
N VAL A 41 12.78 -4.62 35.97
CA VAL A 41 13.57 -4.60 34.74
C VAL A 41 12.67 -4.37 33.52
N ALA A 42 11.52 -5.03 33.44
CA ALA A 42 10.56 -4.82 32.37
C ALA A 42 9.98 -3.39 32.37
N ALA A 43 9.68 -2.82 33.54
CA ALA A 43 9.18 -1.45 33.67
C ALA A 43 10.24 -0.41 33.30
N VAL A 44 11.50 -0.61 33.69
CA VAL A 44 12.62 0.27 33.31
C VAL A 44 12.90 0.15 31.81
N LEU A 45 12.87 -1.06 31.24
CA LEU A 45 13.01 -1.26 29.80
C LEU A 45 11.87 -0.59 29.02
N PHE A 46 10.63 -0.70 29.51
CA PHE A 46 9.47 -0.03 28.95
C PHE A 46 9.60 1.50 29.03
N LEU A 47 10.11 2.04 30.14
CA LEU A 47 10.38 3.47 30.30
C LEU A 47 11.54 3.95 29.40
N LEU A 48 12.56 3.14 29.15
CA LEU A 48 13.66 3.47 28.23
C LEU A 48 13.20 3.43 26.77
N VAL A 49 12.37 2.45 26.38
CA VAL A 49 11.78 2.39 25.03
C VAL A 49 10.83 3.57 24.82
N LYS A 50 9.98 3.88 25.80
CA LYS A 50 9.03 5.00 25.72
C LYS A 50 9.74 6.36 25.80
N GLY A 51 10.81 6.47 26.58
CA GLY A 51 11.67 7.66 26.67
C GLY A 51 12.46 7.93 25.39
N ALA A 52 13.02 6.89 24.78
CA ALA A 52 13.67 6.99 23.46
C ALA A 52 12.66 7.34 22.35
N PHE A 53 11.42 6.89 22.48
CA PHE A 53 10.32 7.23 21.57
C PHE A 53 9.82 8.67 21.78
N ALA A 54 9.75 9.16 23.02
CA ALA A 54 9.36 10.53 23.34
C ALA A 54 10.43 11.56 22.91
N LEU A 55 11.72 11.21 22.99
CA LEU A 55 12.83 12.04 22.48
C LEU A 55 12.87 12.09 20.94
N LEU A 56 12.21 11.16 20.25
CA LEU A 56 12.00 11.18 18.80
C LEU A 56 10.71 11.88 18.36
N GLN A 57 9.78 12.16 19.29
CA GLN A 57 8.50 12.84 19.01
C GLN A 57 8.47 14.32 19.44
N GLY A 58 9.53 14.83 20.08
CA GLY A 58 9.68 16.23 20.48
C GLY A 58 10.02 17.17 19.32
N SER A 59 9.11 17.32 18.36
CA SER A 59 8.98 18.50 17.50
C SER A 59 7.61 18.43 16.82
N GLY A 60 6.56 18.55 17.62
CA GLY A 60 5.20 18.78 17.15
C GLY A 60 5.04 20.19 16.63
N ASP A 61 5.68 20.51 15.50
CA ASP A 61 5.30 21.64 14.67
C ASP A 61 4.30 21.13 13.65
N GLY A 62 3.15 21.82 13.57
CA GLY A 62 1.94 21.39 12.90
C GLY A 62 2.18 20.62 11.62
N VAL A 63 1.56 19.43 11.53
CA VAL A 63 1.41 18.67 10.29
C VAL A 63 0.66 19.56 9.31
N SER A 64 1.42 20.38 8.60
CA SER A 64 1.02 20.89 7.31
C SER A 64 0.70 19.65 6.52
N ILE A 65 -0.56 19.49 6.11
CA ILE A 65 -0.94 18.53 5.08
C ILE A 65 -0.20 19.00 3.84
N THR A 66 1.08 18.66 3.72
CA THR A 66 1.84 18.76 2.48
C THR A 66 1.05 17.90 1.53
N SER A 67 0.31 18.56 0.63
CA SER A 67 -0.49 17.95 -0.42
C SER A 67 0.33 16.81 -1.03
N GLY A 68 0.00 15.59 -0.65
CA GLY A 68 0.78 14.41 -1.01
C GLY A 68 0.87 14.36 -2.52
N ARG A 69 2.07 14.57 -3.07
CA ARG A 69 2.21 14.71 -4.51
C ARG A 69 2.50 13.33 -5.09
N VAL A 70 1.62 12.88 -5.98
CA VAL A 70 1.86 11.67 -6.76
C VAL A 70 3.24 11.75 -7.44
N PRO A 71 4.05 10.68 -7.41
CA PRO A 71 5.36 10.65 -8.04
C PRO A 71 5.32 11.10 -9.50
N ALA A 72 6.36 11.81 -9.94
CA ALA A 72 6.44 12.34 -11.32
C ALA A 72 6.29 11.25 -12.39
N SER A 73 6.82 10.05 -12.10
CA SER A 73 6.79 8.91 -13.00
C SER A 73 5.37 8.36 -13.25
N ILE A 74 4.46 8.50 -12.28
CA ILE A 74 3.04 8.10 -12.40
C ILE A 74 2.17 9.25 -12.92
N ARG A 75 2.51 10.51 -12.60
CA ARG A 75 1.72 11.68 -13.03
C ARG A 75 1.57 11.81 -14.54
N GLY A 76 2.62 11.51 -15.30
CA GLY A 76 2.58 11.54 -16.77
C GLY A 76 1.52 10.58 -17.32
N PRO A 77 1.67 9.27 -17.08
CA PRO A 77 0.71 8.24 -17.50
C PRO A 77 -0.73 8.51 -17.05
N LEU A 78 -0.95 8.96 -15.81
CA LEU A 78 -2.29 9.32 -15.32
C LEU A 78 -2.92 10.49 -16.10
N ARG A 79 -2.11 11.47 -16.53
CA ARG A 79 -2.62 12.58 -17.35
C ARG A 79 -2.96 12.13 -18.76
N GLU A 80 -2.13 11.28 -19.36
CA GLU A 80 -2.37 10.70 -20.68
C GLU A 80 -3.65 9.85 -20.69
N ALA A 81 -3.81 8.95 -19.72
CA ALA A 81 -5.03 8.15 -19.58
C ALA A 81 -6.30 9.04 -19.48
N ARG A 82 -6.26 10.09 -18.65
CA ARG A 82 -7.36 11.06 -18.55
C ARG A 82 -7.60 11.82 -19.85
N GLN A 83 -6.53 12.17 -20.56
CA GLN A 83 -6.64 12.86 -21.84
C GLN A 83 -7.32 11.98 -22.89
N TYR A 84 -6.90 10.71 -23.04
CA TYR A 84 -7.53 9.78 -23.97
C TYR A 84 -8.98 9.49 -23.61
N ALA A 85 -9.30 9.28 -22.33
CA ALA A 85 -10.68 9.10 -21.87
C ALA A 85 -11.56 10.32 -22.25
N ARG A 86 -11.08 11.54 -22.07
CA ARG A 86 -11.79 12.76 -22.50
C ARG A 86 -11.88 12.90 -24.02
N GLN A 87 -10.88 12.45 -24.76
CA GLN A 87 -10.90 12.45 -26.23
C GLN A 87 -11.97 11.49 -26.75
N ILE A 88 -12.02 10.26 -26.23
CA ILE A 88 -13.06 9.26 -26.54
C ILE A 88 -14.45 9.87 -26.36
N LYS A 89 -14.73 10.47 -25.19
CA LYS A 89 -16.03 11.12 -24.93
C LYS A 89 -16.35 12.23 -25.94
N ARG A 90 -15.38 13.08 -26.28
CA ARG A 90 -15.58 14.17 -27.25
C ARG A 90 -15.89 13.64 -28.65
N THR A 91 -15.21 12.58 -29.08
CA THR A 91 -15.47 11.91 -30.36
C THR A 91 -16.92 11.42 -30.45
N VAL A 92 -17.47 10.86 -29.37
CA VAL A 92 -18.89 10.42 -29.32
C VAL A 92 -19.82 11.62 -29.46
N GLN A 93 -19.54 12.70 -28.71
CA GLN A 93 -20.37 13.90 -28.69
C GLN A 93 -20.43 14.57 -30.07
N GLN A 94 -19.29 14.61 -30.77
CA GLN A 94 -19.13 15.17 -32.12
C GLN A 94 -19.69 14.26 -33.22
N THR A 95 -19.98 12.99 -32.93
CA THR A 95 -20.61 12.10 -33.90
C THR A 95 -22.03 12.59 -34.21
N ALA A 96 -22.38 12.59 -35.49
CA ALA A 96 -23.71 12.99 -35.97
C ALA A 96 -24.82 12.15 -35.30
N PRO A 97 -26.00 12.74 -34.99
CA PRO A 97 -27.12 12.00 -34.43
C PRO A 97 -27.52 10.80 -35.30
N GLY A 98 -27.89 9.69 -34.66
CA GLY A 98 -28.32 8.48 -35.33
C GLY A 98 -27.91 7.20 -34.59
N PRO A 99 -28.22 6.01 -35.16
CA PRO A 99 -27.96 4.72 -34.52
C PRO A 99 -26.50 4.51 -34.12
N MET A 100 -25.58 5.07 -34.90
CA MET A 100 -24.14 5.02 -34.63
C MET A 100 -23.77 5.76 -33.34
N LYS A 101 -24.28 6.98 -33.14
CA LYS A 101 -24.05 7.76 -31.94
C LYS A 101 -24.61 7.06 -30.71
N GLU A 102 -25.83 6.53 -30.80
CA GLU A 102 -26.45 5.77 -29.71
C GLU A 102 -25.63 4.55 -29.31
N ARG A 103 -25.12 3.82 -30.31
CA ARG A 103 -24.25 2.68 -30.07
C ARG A 103 -22.93 3.08 -29.42
N LEU A 104 -22.24 4.08 -29.97
CA LEU A 104 -21.00 4.60 -29.39
C LEU A 104 -21.21 5.10 -27.96
N THR A 105 -22.32 5.80 -27.71
CA THR A 105 -22.68 6.29 -26.37
C THR A 105 -22.80 5.17 -25.36
N ARG A 106 -23.41 4.03 -25.73
CA ARG A 106 -23.46 2.84 -24.88
C ARG A 106 -22.08 2.24 -24.65
N THR A 107 -21.30 2.05 -25.72
CA THR A 107 -19.95 1.46 -25.63
C THR A 107 -19.02 2.29 -24.75
N VAL A 108 -19.09 3.62 -24.80
CA VAL A 108 -18.21 4.50 -24.01
C VAL A 108 -18.74 4.82 -22.61
N GLN A 109 -19.90 4.29 -22.22
CA GLN A 109 -20.46 4.53 -20.88
C GLN A 109 -19.46 4.23 -19.75
N PRO A 110 -18.62 3.16 -19.81
CA PRO A 110 -17.61 2.87 -18.78
C PRO A 110 -16.54 3.96 -18.62
N VAL A 111 -16.36 4.84 -19.60
CA VAL A 111 -15.31 5.87 -19.60
C VAL A 111 -15.53 6.90 -18.49
N ASP A 112 -16.77 7.15 -18.09
CA ASP A 112 -17.06 8.03 -16.95
C ASP A 112 -16.61 7.41 -15.63
N GLU A 113 -16.85 6.12 -15.46
CA GLU A 113 -16.37 5.40 -14.30
C GLU A 113 -14.84 5.29 -14.29
N TRP A 114 -14.20 5.16 -15.45
CA TRP A 114 -12.74 5.25 -15.55
C TRP A 114 -12.18 6.54 -15.03
N LEU A 115 -12.73 7.68 -15.45
CA LEU A 115 -12.26 8.98 -14.99
C LEU A 115 -12.38 9.12 -13.47
N ALA A 116 -13.49 8.66 -12.90
CA ALA A 116 -13.68 8.62 -11.45
C ALA A 116 -12.69 7.67 -10.75
N THR A 117 -12.40 6.50 -11.34
CA THR A 117 -11.47 5.51 -10.80
C THR A 117 -10.02 5.98 -10.87
N LEU A 118 -9.62 6.65 -11.96
CA LEU A 118 -8.32 7.31 -12.08
C LEU A 118 -8.12 8.42 -11.04
N GLN A 119 -9.17 9.18 -10.75
CA GLN A 119 -9.13 10.21 -9.69
C GLN A 119 -8.96 9.57 -8.30
N ARG A 120 -9.70 8.49 -8.00
CA ARG A 120 -9.52 7.74 -6.75
C ARG A 120 -8.11 7.19 -6.62
N LEU A 121 -7.58 6.60 -7.70
CA LEU A 121 -6.20 6.13 -7.76
C LEU A 121 -5.20 7.25 -7.46
N GLU A 122 -5.36 8.42 -8.09
CA GLU A 122 -4.51 9.60 -7.84
C GLU A 122 -4.54 10.02 -6.37
N GLN A 123 -5.72 10.01 -5.74
CA GLN A 123 -5.88 10.34 -4.32
C GLN A 123 -5.25 9.29 -3.39
N SER A 124 -5.40 7.99 -3.69
CA SER A 124 -4.78 6.92 -2.89
C SER A 124 -3.26 6.95 -3.01
N LEU A 125 -2.72 7.15 -4.22
CA LEU A 125 -1.29 7.34 -4.43
C LEU A 125 -0.77 8.60 -3.72
N ALA A 126 -1.50 9.71 -3.80
CA ALA A 126 -1.17 10.95 -3.10
C ALA A 126 -1.08 10.73 -1.59
N ARG A 127 -2.02 9.99 -0.99
CA ARG A 127 -2.00 9.65 0.43
C ARG A 127 -0.81 8.76 0.79
N LEU A 128 -0.55 7.72 -0.02
CA LEU A 128 0.52 6.76 0.21
C LEU A 128 1.91 7.40 0.12
N TYR A 129 2.20 8.14 -0.96
CA TYR A 129 3.51 8.77 -1.18
C TYR A 129 3.66 10.12 -0.50
N GLY A 130 2.56 10.81 -0.19
CA GLY A 130 2.60 12.10 0.49
C GLY A 130 3.20 12.03 1.89
N GLN A 131 3.14 10.85 2.51
CA GLN A 131 3.66 10.61 3.85
C GLN A 131 5.13 10.19 3.85
N HIS A 132 5.70 9.83 2.69
CA HIS A 132 6.96 9.09 2.63
C HIS A 132 7.91 9.59 1.54
N ASN A 133 9.17 9.84 1.92
CA ASN A 133 10.25 9.94 0.93
C ASN A 133 10.92 8.57 0.85
N LEU A 134 10.29 7.65 0.11
CA LEU A 134 10.63 6.23 0.11
C LEU A 134 12.13 5.96 -0.16
N PRO A 135 12.77 6.56 -1.19
CA PRO A 135 14.20 6.36 -1.42
C PRO A 135 15.10 6.90 -0.31
N ARG A 136 14.67 7.95 0.41
CA ARG A 136 15.41 8.47 1.56
C ARG A 136 15.23 7.57 2.78
N GLU A 137 14.02 7.08 3.02
CA GLU A 137 13.71 6.19 4.15
C GLU A 137 14.42 4.85 4.03
N MET A 138 14.42 4.24 2.84
CA MET A 138 15.16 3.00 2.58
C MET A 138 16.66 3.17 2.84
N ARG A 139 17.27 4.26 2.30
CA ARG A 139 18.70 4.56 2.54
C ARG A 139 19.00 4.78 4.01
N ARG A 140 18.12 5.48 4.74
CA ARG A 140 18.26 5.71 6.17
C ARG A 140 18.18 4.39 6.95
N ALA A 141 17.17 3.56 6.67
CA ALA A 141 17.01 2.27 7.34
C ALA A 141 18.21 1.34 7.10
N ALA A 142 18.73 1.28 5.86
CA ALA A 142 19.93 0.53 5.53
C ALA A 142 21.16 1.04 6.29
N ALA A 143 21.38 2.35 6.34
CA ALA A 143 22.49 2.95 7.08
C ALA A 143 22.40 2.68 8.59
N GLU A 144 21.20 2.77 9.18
CA GLU A 144 20.96 2.45 10.59
C GLU A 144 21.26 0.97 10.89
N ILE A 145 20.85 0.05 10.02
CA ILE A 145 21.17 -1.39 10.14
C ILE A 145 22.69 -1.60 10.17
N GLU A 146 23.43 -0.96 9.25
CA GLU A 146 24.89 -1.09 9.19
C GLU A 146 25.58 -0.49 10.43
N GLN A 147 25.08 0.62 10.95
CA GLN A 147 25.59 1.20 12.19
C GLN A 147 25.37 0.26 13.38
N LEU A 148 24.19 -0.35 13.50
CA LEU A 148 23.88 -1.30 14.56
C LEU A 148 24.74 -2.57 14.47
N ARG A 149 25.00 -3.06 13.25
CA ARG A 149 25.92 -4.20 13.03
C ARG A 149 27.34 -3.88 13.47
N ARG A 150 27.87 -2.70 13.13
CA ARG A 150 29.20 -2.26 13.58
C ARG A 150 29.26 -2.16 15.11
N ARG A 151 28.25 -1.58 15.75
CA ARG A 151 28.19 -1.51 17.21
C ARG A 151 28.16 -2.89 17.85
N MET A 152 27.35 -3.80 17.31
CA MET A 152 27.25 -5.19 17.79
C MET A 152 28.59 -5.94 17.67
N ALA A 153 29.39 -5.65 16.64
CA ALA A 153 30.72 -6.25 16.47
C ALA A 153 31.79 -5.71 17.44
N LEU A 154 31.53 -4.56 18.05
CA LEU A 154 32.42 -3.90 19.02
C LEU A 154 31.97 -4.09 20.48
N SER A 155 30.81 -4.70 20.71
CA SER A 155 30.25 -4.94 22.04
C SER A 155 30.66 -6.31 22.57
N ASP A 156 31.27 -6.33 23.76
CA ASP A 156 31.65 -7.56 24.46
C ASP A 156 30.56 -8.07 25.43
N ALA A 157 29.55 -7.25 25.71
CA ALA A 157 28.47 -7.60 26.61
C ALA A 157 27.35 -8.39 25.90
N GLU A 158 27.14 -9.65 26.28
CA GLU A 158 26.13 -10.53 25.67
C GLU A 158 24.72 -9.93 25.67
N GLY A 159 24.34 -9.22 26.75
CA GLY A 159 23.04 -8.55 26.85
C GLY A 159 22.88 -7.38 25.87
N GLU A 160 23.95 -6.62 25.61
CA GLU A 160 23.94 -5.55 24.61
C GLU A 160 23.85 -6.14 23.19
N VAL A 161 24.62 -7.21 22.91
CA VAL A 161 24.59 -7.93 21.64
C VAL A 161 23.19 -8.48 21.34
N ALA A 162 22.52 -9.09 22.32
CA ALA A 162 21.16 -9.58 22.18
C ALA A 162 20.16 -8.45 21.83
N SER A 163 20.28 -7.30 22.52
CA SER A 163 19.43 -6.14 22.30
C SER A 163 19.65 -5.51 20.92
N LEU A 164 20.91 -5.34 20.51
CA LEU A 164 21.27 -4.83 19.18
C LEU A 164 20.79 -5.76 18.07
N ARG A 165 20.89 -7.08 18.27
CA ARG A 165 20.37 -8.08 17.33
C ARG A 165 18.86 -7.95 17.14
N ALA A 166 18.10 -7.79 18.23
CA ALA A 166 16.65 -7.58 18.16
C ALA A 166 16.33 -6.30 17.36
N LEU A 167 17.06 -5.21 17.61
CA LEU A 167 16.87 -3.96 16.89
C LEU A 167 17.22 -4.06 15.39
N VAL A 168 18.31 -4.76 15.05
CA VAL A 168 18.67 -5.07 13.65
C VAL A 168 17.57 -5.85 12.96
N ASN A 169 16.98 -6.86 13.62
CA ASN A 169 15.90 -7.64 13.05
C ASN A 169 14.64 -6.80 12.82
N SER A 170 14.26 -5.94 13.77
CA SER A 170 13.16 -4.99 13.61
C SER A 170 13.41 -4.03 12.43
N LYS A 171 14.62 -3.46 12.32
CA LYS A 171 14.97 -2.57 11.22
C LYS A 171 15.01 -3.26 9.86
N ARG A 172 15.45 -4.52 9.80
CA ARG A 172 15.38 -5.35 8.58
C ARG A 172 13.93 -5.58 8.14
N ALA A 173 13.03 -5.89 9.07
CA ALA A 173 11.61 -6.05 8.76
C ALA A 173 11.00 -4.73 8.21
N HIS A 174 11.37 -3.60 8.81
CA HIS A 174 10.96 -2.28 8.31
C HIS A 174 11.50 -2.01 6.90
N LEU A 175 12.78 -2.27 6.64
CA LEU A 175 13.37 -2.10 5.30
C LEU A 175 12.68 -2.99 4.26
N ALA A 176 12.39 -4.25 4.58
CA ALA A 176 11.66 -5.16 3.70
C ALA A 176 10.26 -4.63 3.33
N ALA A 177 9.54 -4.05 4.30
CA ALA A 177 8.25 -3.41 4.03
C ALA A 177 8.37 -2.18 3.10
N LEU A 178 9.44 -1.38 3.25
CA LEU A 178 9.70 -0.26 2.33
C LEU A 178 10.07 -0.74 0.91
N GLU A 179 10.81 -1.84 0.79
CA GLU A 179 11.14 -2.47 -0.50
C GLU A 179 9.88 -3.02 -1.18
N GLU A 180 8.99 -3.66 -0.43
CA GLU A 180 7.70 -4.13 -0.93
C GLU A 180 6.86 -2.95 -1.46
N LEU A 181 6.76 -1.87 -0.70
CA LEU A 181 6.09 -0.64 -1.14
C LEU A 181 6.70 -0.07 -2.44
N GLN A 182 8.03 -0.10 -2.57
CA GLN A 182 8.72 0.34 -3.80
C GLN A 182 8.45 -0.58 -4.99
N ASN A 183 8.33 -1.89 -4.76
CA ASN A 183 7.94 -2.83 -5.80
C ASN A 183 6.52 -2.59 -6.28
N TYR A 184 5.58 -2.34 -5.36
CA TYR A 184 4.22 -1.97 -5.70
C TYR A 184 4.15 -0.64 -6.45
N HIS A 185 4.97 0.36 -6.09
CA HIS A 185 5.12 1.60 -6.87
C HIS A 185 5.43 1.32 -8.34
N ASN A 186 6.45 0.50 -8.58
CA ASN A 186 6.91 0.16 -9.93
C ASN A 186 5.81 -0.58 -10.72
N GLN A 187 5.12 -1.52 -10.07
CA GLN A 187 4.02 -2.26 -10.70
C GLN A 187 2.84 -1.35 -11.04
N ALA A 188 2.44 -0.47 -10.12
CA ALA A 188 1.36 0.50 -10.36
C ALA A 188 1.71 1.42 -11.53
N GLU A 189 2.96 1.92 -11.58
CA GLU A 189 3.44 2.74 -12.70
C GLU A 189 3.33 2.01 -14.05
N LEU A 190 3.83 0.77 -14.14
CA LEU A 190 3.76 -0.02 -15.36
C LEU A 190 2.32 -0.29 -15.80
N LYS A 191 1.44 -0.65 -14.86
CA LYS A 191 0.02 -0.89 -15.17
C LYS A 191 -0.68 0.38 -15.67
N ILE A 192 -0.45 1.54 -15.04
CA ILE A 192 -1.04 2.81 -15.48
C ILE A 192 -0.53 3.20 -16.87
N ARG A 193 0.77 2.98 -17.16
CA ARG A 193 1.33 3.19 -18.51
C ARG A 193 0.66 2.30 -19.55
N LYS A 194 0.47 1.02 -19.23
CA LYS A 194 -0.25 0.09 -20.10
C LYS A 194 -1.68 0.58 -20.36
N ILE A 195 -2.43 0.93 -19.32
CA ILE A 195 -3.79 1.47 -19.45
C ILE A 195 -3.81 2.73 -20.33
N ALA A 196 -2.88 3.67 -20.12
CA ALA A 196 -2.79 4.87 -20.95
C ALA A 196 -2.53 4.54 -22.43
N SER A 197 -1.66 3.57 -22.71
CA SER A 197 -1.38 3.09 -24.07
C SER A 197 -2.61 2.43 -24.70
N ASP A 198 -3.29 1.54 -23.96
CA ASP A 198 -4.49 0.84 -24.43
C ASP A 198 -5.61 1.83 -24.76
N LEU A 199 -5.82 2.85 -23.91
CA LEU A 199 -6.75 3.95 -24.16
C LEU A 199 -6.42 4.76 -25.42
N GLY A 200 -5.12 4.97 -25.69
CA GLY A 200 -4.67 5.60 -26.92
C GLY A 200 -5.07 4.79 -28.15
N THR A 201 -4.90 3.46 -28.09
CA THR A 201 -5.34 2.53 -29.15
C THR A 201 -6.86 2.54 -29.32
N THR A 202 -7.62 2.41 -28.23
CA THR A 202 -9.09 2.51 -28.21
C THR A 202 -9.57 3.81 -28.86
N HIS A 203 -8.94 4.95 -28.55
CA HIS A 203 -9.28 6.23 -29.16
C HIS A 203 -8.99 6.24 -30.68
N ALA A 204 -7.85 5.70 -31.11
CA ALA A 204 -7.52 5.60 -32.53
C ALA A 204 -8.50 4.71 -33.29
N GLU A 205 -8.88 3.55 -32.73
CA GLU A 205 -9.90 2.67 -33.29
C GLU A 205 -11.26 3.36 -33.40
N MET A 206 -11.63 4.13 -32.37
CA MET A 206 -12.85 4.90 -32.38
C MET A 206 -12.86 5.97 -33.50
N LEU A 207 -11.75 6.68 -33.70
CA LEU A 207 -11.63 7.63 -34.82
C LEU A 207 -11.78 6.92 -36.16
N LEU A 208 -11.20 5.74 -36.34
CA LEU A 208 -11.37 4.94 -37.56
C LEU A 208 -12.83 4.52 -37.79
N ILE A 209 -13.56 4.17 -36.72
CA ILE A 209 -14.99 3.85 -36.77
C ILE A 209 -15.78 5.09 -37.24
N THR A 210 -15.57 6.24 -36.62
CA THR A 210 -16.32 7.47 -36.94
C THR A 210 -16.01 8.02 -38.34
N THR A 211 -14.78 7.86 -38.84
CA THR A 211 -14.36 8.41 -40.14
C THR A 211 -14.78 7.54 -41.32
N ARG A 212 -14.74 6.20 -41.19
CA ARG A 212 -15.04 5.30 -42.32
C ARG A 212 -16.52 5.04 -42.54
N GLY A 213 -17.37 5.28 -41.54
CA GLY A 213 -18.82 5.12 -41.68
C GLY A 213 -19.29 3.69 -41.97
N ASN A 214 -18.39 2.69 -41.94
CA ASN A 214 -18.68 1.29 -42.24
C ASN A 214 -18.32 0.39 -41.05
N PHE A 215 -19.24 -0.51 -40.68
CA PHE A 215 -19.29 -1.05 -39.33
C PHE A 215 -19.43 -2.57 -39.33
N SER A 216 -18.67 -3.22 -38.45
CA SER A 216 -18.89 -4.62 -38.09
C SER A 216 -19.19 -4.70 -36.59
N GLU A 217 -20.15 -5.53 -36.22
CA GLU A 217 -20.49 -5.85 -34.82
C GLU A 217 -19.23 -6.19 -34.01
N SER A 218 -18.33 -6.97 -34.61
CA SER A 218 -17.06 -7.41 -34.03
C SER A 218 -16.11 -6.27 -33.64
N ARG A 219 -16.13 -5.12 -34.33
CA ARG A 219 -15.27 -3.98 -33.96
C ARG A 219 -15.78 -3.29 -32.70
N PHE A 220 -17.10 -3.15 -32.56
CA PHE A 220 -17.70 -2.60 -31.34
C PHE A 220 -17.53 -3.52 -30.16
N GLN A 221 -17.70 -4.82 -30.37
CA GLN A 221 -17.52 -5.80 -29.31
C GLN A 221 -16.09 -5.76 -28.75
N ARG A 222 -15.07 -5.75 -29.61
CA ARG A 222 -13.66 -5.63 -29.15
C ARG A 222 -13.38 -4.30 -28.44
N LEU A 223 -13.98 -3.20 -28.92
CA LEU A 223 -13.87 -1.91 -28.25
C LEU A 223 -14.46 -1.97 -26.84
N ASP A 224 -15.68 -2.51 -26.71
CA ASP A 224 -16.36 -2.67 -25.43
C ASP A 224 -15.58 -3.58 -24.47
N GLU A 225 -15.14 -4.76 -24.94
CA GLU A 225 -14.31 -5.70 -24.17
C GLU A 225 -13.03 -5.02 -23.66
N SER A 226 -12.30 -4.30 -24.53
CA SER A 226 -11.11 -3.56 -24.13
C SER A 226 -11.40 -2.49 -23.08
N LEU A 227 -12.54 -1.78 -23.18
CA LEU A 227 -12.96 -0.79 -22.19
C LEU A 227 -13.34 -1.46 -20.84
N GLN A 228 -13.96 -2.63 -20.87
CA GLN A 228 -14.29 -3.35 -19.62
C GLN A 228 -13.02 -3.89 -18.94
N ASP A 229 -12.11 -4.47 -19.71
CA ASP A 229 -10.87 -5.05 -19.19
C ASP A 229 -9.98 -3.98 -18.53
N ASN A 230 -9.82 -2.80 -19.16
CA ASN A 230 -9.02 -1.75 -18.54
C ASN A 230 -9.74 -1.15 -17.31
N LEU A 231 -11.08 -1.20 -17.22
CA LEU A 231 -11.83 -0.78 -16.02
C LEU A 231 -11.56 -1.72 -14.85
N ALA A 232 -11.68 -3.03 -15.10
CA ALA A 232 -11.39 -4.04 -14.11
C ALA A 232 -9.96 -3.90 -13.60
N SER A 233 -8.99 -3.78 -14.52
CA SER A 233 -7.58 -3.59 -14.16
C SER A 233 -7.34 -2.34 -13.31
N LEU A 234 -8.00 -1.22 -13.63
CA LEU A 234 -7.91 0.02 -12.82
C LEU A 234 -8.49 -0.17 -11.42
N ARG A 235 -9.65 -0.81 -11.29
CA ARG A 235 -10.29 -1.07 -10.00
C ARG A 235 -9.42 -1.97 -9.13
N ASP A 236 -8.79 -2.98 -9.70
CA ASP A 236 -7.88 -3.87 -8.98
C ASP A 236 -6.67 -3.11 -8.40
N ILE A 237 -6.09 -2.18 -9.18
CA ILE A 237 -4.98 -1.34 -8.70
C ILE A 237 -5.45 -0.47 -7.53
N VAL A 238 -6.63 0.16 -7.64
CA VAL A 238 -7.18 0.99 -6.55
C VAL A 238 -7.40 0.16 -5.29
N ALA A 239 -7.98 -1.03 -5.41
CA ALA A 239 -8.22 -1.93 -4.29
C ALA A 239 -6.92 -2.28 -3.55
N VAL A 240 -5.87 -2.65 -4.29
CA VAL A 240 -4.54 -2.93 -3.72
C VAL A 240 -3.94 -1.68 -3.06
N MET A 241 -4.08 -0.50 -3.66
CA MET A 241 -3.56 0.75 -3.07
C MET A 241 -4.28 1.12 -1.76
N ASP A 242 -5.59 0.91 -1.70
CA ASP A 242 -6.37 1.18 -0.50
C ASP A 242 -6.01 0.18 0.62
N GLU A 243 -5.82 -1.11 0.29
CA GLU A 243 -5.37 -2.14 1.24
C GLU A 243 -4.00 -1.82 1.86
N MET A 244 -3.03 -1.38 1.03
CA MET A 244 -1.72 -0.98 1.52
C MET A 244 -1.77 0.29 2.39
N THR A 245 -2.64 1.24 2.04
CA THR A 245 -2.83 2.45 2.84
C THR A 245 -3.35 2.10 4.23
N VAL A 246 -4.34 1.19 4.32
CA VAL A 246 -4.89 0.72 5.59
C VAL A 246 -3.85 -0.05 6.41
N SER A 247 -3.12 -0.98 5.78
CA SER A 247 -2.07 -1.77 6.44
C SER A 247 -0.94 -0.89 6.99
N GLY A 248 -0.54 0.15 6.24
CA GLY A 248 0.49 1.11 6.68
C GLY A 248 0.04 1.97 7.86
N THR A 249 -1.26 2.27 7.99
CA THR A 249 -1.79 2.98 9.16
C THR A 249 -1.93 2.11 10.41
N ALA A 250 -2.17 0.81 10.26
CA ALA A 250 -2.31 -0.11 11.39
C ALA A 250 -0.97 -0.53 12.03
N ALA A 251 0.14 -0.36 11.30
CA ALA A 251 1.50 -0.65 11.79
C ALA A 251 2.16 0.51 12.55
N ARG A 252 1.47 1.66 12.70
CA ARG A 252 1.91 2.84 13.47
C ARG A 252 1.24 2.86 14.84
#